data_AF-A0A7Y5HFR9-F1
#
_entry.id   AF-A0A7Y5HFR9-F1
#
_cell.length_a   1.000
_cell.length_b   1.000
_cell.length_c   1.000
_cell.angle_alpha   90.00
_cell.angle_beta   90.00
_cell.angle_gamma   90.00
#
_symmetry.space_group_name_H-M   'P 1'
#
loop_
_entity.id
_entity.type
_entity.pdbx_description
1 polymer ?
#
loop_
_entity_poly.entity_id
_entity_poly.type
_entity_poly.pdbx_seq_one_letter_code
_entity_poly.pdbx_strand_id
1 'polypeptide(L)'
;MSGWLRALLGVEEGDIPEGAVPSFEFANLPRGSAGLALLLLALALVAGVYWIYRREGSAPGPLKIALASLRALATRTAMTLPPRVRFADSFLGFAFACSGSAAALEAGLRTVQGGVVELMVHPGRSDPRARSSFARDPARESERKVLLSDDFREAVAAAGFAPASFAEMDGGPA
;
A
#
# COMPACT_ATOMS: atom_id res chain seq x y z
N MET A 1 -10.85 24.83 2.33
CA MET A 1 -11.82 24.29 1.35
C MET A 1 -12.89 25.34 1.01
N SER A 2 -13.19 25.60 -0.28
CA SER A 2 -14.20 26.58 -0.72
C SER A 2 -15.63 26.16 -0.33
N GLY A 3 -16.52 27.13 -0.09
CA GLY A 3 -17.88 26.87 0.38
C GLY A 3 -18.71 25.96 -0.54
N TRP A 4 -18.57 26.11 -1.86
CA TRP A 4 -19.28 25.26 -2.84
C TRP A 4 -18.88 23.79 -2.76
N LEU A 5 -17.63 23.48 -2.39
CA LEU A 5 -17.16 22.10 -2.29
C LEU A 5 -17.68 21.42 -1.01
N ARG A 6 -17.80 22.19 0.08
CA ARG A 6 -18.44 21.70 1.32
C ARG A 6 -19.90 21.34 1.06
N ALA A 7 -20.63 22.22 0.36
CA ALA A 7 -22.01 21.99 -0.03
C ALA A 7 -22.16 20.74 -0.93
N LEU A 8 -21.27 20.57 -1.91
CA LEU A 8 -21.28 19.39 -2.79
C LEU A 8 -21.03 18.08 -2.02
N LEU A 9 -20.17 18.12 -1.00
CA LEU A 9 -19.82 16.96 -0.17
C LEU A 9 -20.78 16.76 1.02
N GLY A 10 -21.80 17.61 1.17
CA GLY A 10 -22.75 17.55 2.28
C GLY A 10 -22.14 17.82 3.66
N VAL A 11 -21.05 18.58 3.73
CA VAL A 11 -20.43 18.96 5.00
C VAL A 11 -21.10 20.24 5.52
N GLU A 12 -21.84 20.14 6.62
CA GLU A 12 -22.49 21.29 7.24
C GLU A 12 -21.49 22.14 8.04
N GLU A 13 -21.78 23.43 8.26
CA GLU A 13 -20.86 24.33 8.98
C GLU A 13 -20.61 23.90 10.44
N GLY A 14 -21.49 23.06 11.02
CA GLY A 14 -21.34 22.49 12.36
C GLY A 14 -20.48 21.23 12.46
N ASP A 15 -20.13 20.59 11.32
CA ASP A 15 -19.42 19.31 11.32
C ASP A 15 -17.90 19.44 11.46
N ILE A 16 -17.37 20.67 11.42
CA ILE A 16 -15.94 20.94 11.44
C ILE A 16 -15.56 21.40 12.86
N PRO A 17 -14.72 20.64 13.60
CA PRO A 17 -14.26 21.04 14.92
C PRO A 17 -13.60 22.42 14.92
N GLU A 18 -13.77 23.19 15.99
CA GLU A 18 -13.12 24.50 16.14
C GLU A 18 -11.59 24.36 15.96
N GLY A 19 -11.03 25.18 15.07
CA GLY A 19 -9.60 25.18 14.73
C GLY A 19 -9.18 24.17 13.66
N ALA A 20 -10.07 23.30 13.19
CA ALA A 20 -9.74 22.37 12.11
C ALA A 20 -9.72 23.07 10.74
N VAL A 21 -8.70 22.75 9.91
CA VAL A 21 -8.56 23.28 8.55
C VAL A 21 -8.99 22.21 7.55
N PRO A 22 -10.12 22.36 6.84
CA PRO A 22 -10.58 21.36 5.89
C PRO A 22 -9.70 21.36 4.63
N SER A 23 -9.11 20.20 4.34
CA SER A 23 -8.31 19.90 3.15
C SER A 23 -8.87 18.73 2.36
N PHE A 24 -8.81 18.83 1.03
CA PHE A 24 -9.10 17.71 0.13
C PHE A 24 -7.89 16.79 0.04
N GLU A 25 -8.10 15.49 0.22
CA GLU A 25 -7.09 14.46 0.05
C GLU A 25 -7.67 13.31 -0.79
N PHE A 26 -6.97 12.95 -1.87
CA PHE A 26 -7.33 11.81 -2.70
C PHE A 26 -6.09 11.13 -3.26
N ALA A 27 -5.83 9.91 -2.80
CA ALA A 27 -4.68 9.09 -3.22
C ALA A 27 -3.36 9.90 -3.27
N ASN A 28 -2.68 9.86 -4.41
CA ASN A 28 -1.38 10.52 -4.63
C ASN A 28 -1.49 11.99 -5.08
N LEU A 29 -2.69 12.59 -5.08
CA LEU A 29 -2.85 13.96 -5.55
C LEU A 29 -2.38 14.98 -4.48
N PRO A 30 -1.87 16.15 -4.91
CA PRO A 30 -1.53 17.25 -4.01
C PRO A 30 -2.68 17.60 -3.05
N ARG A 31 -2.36 17.92 -1.79
CA ARG A 31 -3.39 18.32 -0.82
C ARG A 31 -4.12 19.60 -1.27
N GLY A 32 -5.42 19.66 -0.99
CA GLY A 32 -6.23 20.86 -1.22
C GLY A 32 -6.70 21.02 -2.67
N SER A 33 -6.80 22.29 -3.12
CA SER A 33 -7.43 22.63 -4.40
C SER A 33 -6.69 22.09 -5.62
N ALA A 34 -5.36 21.99 -5.55
CA ALA A 34 -4.55 21.47 -6.65
C ALA A 34 -4.84 19.98 -6.92
N GLY A 35 -4.98 19.15 -5.88
CA GLY A 35 -5.36 17.76 -6.06
C GLY A 35 -6.78 17.59 -6.56
N LEU A 36 -7.71 18.40 -6.08
CA LEU A 36 -9.07 18.39 -6.59
C LEU A 36 -9.11 18.74 -8.08
N ALA A 37 -8.39 19.78 -8.50
CA ALA A 37 -8.33 20.17 -9.91
C ALA A 37 -7.77 19.04 -10.79
N LEU A 38 -6.72 18.35 -10.34
CA LEU A 38 -6.17 17.19 -11.04
C LEU A 38 -7.14 16.00 -11.10
N LEU A 39 -7.88 15.73 -10.02
CA LEU A 39 -8.90 14.69 -10.02
C LEU A 39 -10.02 15.01 -11.02
N LEU A 40 -10.54 16.24 -10.99
CA LEU A 40 -11.59 16.68 -11.90
C LEU A 40 -11.12 16.65 -13.36
N LEU A 41 -9.88 17.04 -13.62
CA LEU A 41 -9.28 16.93 -14.95
C LEU A 41 -9.20 15.46 -15.39
N ALA A 42 -8.73 14.55 -14.53
CA ALA A 42 -8.67 13.12 -14.84
C ALA A 42 -10.06 12.54 -15.13
N LEU A 43 -11.07 12.86 -14.30
CA LEU A 43 -12.45 12.44 -14.52
C LEU A 43 -13.03 13.00 -15.84
N ALA A 44 -12.75 14.25 -16.16
CA ALA A 44 -13.15 14.87 -17.43
C ALA A 44 -12.48 14.17 -18.62
N LEU A 45 -11.20 13.82 -18.51
CA LEU A 45 -10.49 13.06 -19.55
C LEU A 45 -11.08 11.66 -19.71
N VAL A 46 -11.39 10.95 -18.62
CA VAL A 46 -12.04 9.62 -18.67
C VAL A 46 -13.43 9.70 -19.28
N ALA A 47 -14.25 10.66 -18.84
CA ALA A 47 -15.58 10.90 -19.40
C ALA A 47 -15.51 11.28 -20.88
N GLY A 48 -14.54 12.11 -21.26
CA GLY A 48 -14.24 12.46 -22.65
C GLY A 48 -13.84 11.23 -23.47
N VAL A 49 -12.93 10.41 -22.97
CA VAL A 49 -12.53 9.15 -23.62
C VAL A 49 -13.71 8.20 -23.76
N TYR A 50 -14.55 8.04 -22.73
CA TYR A 50 -15.75 7.20 -22.77
C TYR A 50 -16.78 7.72 -23.78
N TRP A 51 -17.05 9.03 -23.76
CA TRP A 51 -17.98 9.68 -24.70
C TRP A 51 -17.50 9.55 -26.14
N ILE A 52 -16.21 9.71 -26.39
CA ILE A 52 -15.61 9.54 -27.72
C ILE A 52 -15.58 8.06 -28.11
N TYR A 53 -15.28 7.14 -27.19
CA TYR A 53 -15.34 5.69 -27.42
C TYR A 53 -16.76 5.24 -27.83
N ARG A 54 -17.79 5.79 -27.19
CA ARG A 54 -19.18 5.57 -27.64
C ARG A 54 -19.46 6.08 -29.06
N ARG A 55 -18.64 6.99 -29.58
CA ARG A 55 -18.70 7.53 -30.95
C ARG A 55 -17.62 6.97 -31.89
N GLU A 56 -16.70 6.12 -31.40
CA GLU A 56 -15.51 5.63 -32.14
C GLU A 56 -15.85 4.81 -33.39
N GLY A 57 -17.07 4.24 -33.45
CA GLY A 57 -17.59 3.60 -34.67
C GLY A 57 -17.59 4.54 -35.89
N SER A 58 -17.59 5.86 -35.65
CA SER A 58 -17.64 6.92 -36.69
C SER A 58 -16.44 7.88 -36.69
N ALA A 59 -15.43 7.67 -35.84
CA ALA A 59 -14.31 8.59 -35.70
C ALA A 59 -13.26 8.42 -36.82
N PRO A 60 -12.73 9.50 -37.42
CA PRO A 60 -11.66 9.43 -38.41
C PRO A 60 -10.34 8.94 -37.79
N GLY A 61 -9.53 8.23 -38.56
CA GLY A 61 -8.28 7.59 -38.11
C GLY A 61 -7.35 8.48 -37.26
N PRO A 62 -7.09 9.75 -37.62
CA PRO A 62 -6.26 10.65 -36.81
C PRO A 62 -6.78 10.88 -35.39
N LEU A 63 -8.10 10.92 -35.21
CA LEU A 63 -8.70 11.09 -33.88
C LEU A 63 -8.50 9.84 -33.01
N LYS A 64 -8.56 8.65 -33.59
CA LYS A 64 -8.27 7.39 -32.88
C LYS A 64 -6.82 7.34 -32.39
N ILE A 65 -5.88 7.80 -33.21
CA ILE A 65 -4.46 7.90 -32.84
C ILE A 65 -4.29 8.89 -31.67
N ALA A 66 -4.89 10.08 -31.76
CA ALA A 66 -4.81 11.08 -30.68
C ALA A 66 -5.34 10.54 -29.33
N LEU A 67 -6.43 9.78 -29.34
CA LEU A 67 -6.98 9.16 -28.14
C LEU A 67 -6.09 8.06 -27.57
N ALA A 68 -5.51 7.22 -28.44
CA ALA A 68 -4.55 6.21 -28.01
C ALA A 68 -3.33 6.84 -27.35
N SER A 69 -2.82 7.95 -27.91
CA SER A 69 -1.73 8.73 -27.32
C SER A 69 -2.11 9.35 -25.98
N LEU A 70 -3.31 9.90 -25.85
CA LEU A 70 -3.81 10.45 -24.58
C LEU A 70 -3.91 9.36 -23.49
N ARG A 71 -4.42 8.17 -23.83
CA ARG A 71 -4.47 7.01 -22.91
C ARG A 71 -3.07 6.61 -22.47
N ALA A 72 -2.13 6.47 -23.41
CA ALA A 72 -0.74 6.14 -23.10
C ALA A 72 -0.09 7.18 -22.18
N LEU A 73 -0.35 8.48 -22.42
CA LEU A 73 0.16 9.55 -21.58
C LEU A 73 -0.45 9.53 -20.18
N ALA A 74 -1.76 9.29 -20.05
CA ALA A 74 -2.42 9.18 -18.76
C ALA A 74 -1.88 7.99 -17.95
N THR A 75 -1.74 6.81 -18.58
CA THR A 75 -1.14 5.64 -17.95
C THR A 75 0.30 5.91 -17.51
N ARG A 76 1.13 6.50 -18.38
CA ARG A 76 2.50 6.85 -18.04
C ARG A 76 2.57 7.83 -16.88
N THR A 77 1.73 8.86 -16.89
CA THR A 77 1.66 9.85 -15.80
C THR A 77 1.30 9.17 -14.48
N ALA A 78 0.30 8.29 -14.49
CA ALA A 78 -0.10 7.52 -13.30
C ALA A 78 1.03 6.63 -12.78
N MET A 79 1.83 6.01 -13.66
CA MET A 79 2.99 5.20 -13.27
C MET A 79 4.18 6.03 -12.76
N THR A 80 4.27 7.31 -13.14
CA THR A 80 5.33 8.22 -12.67
C THR A 80 4.98 8.98 -11.40
N LEU A 81 3.71 8.96 -10.97
CA LEU A 81 3.33 9.53 -9.68
C LEU A 81 3.96 8.68 -8.58
N PRO A 82 4.74 9.28 -7.66
CA PRO A 82 5.35 8.52 -6.58
C PRO A 82 4.24 7.83 -5.76
N PRO A 83 4.37 6.53 -5.46
CA PRO A 83 3.40 5.85 -4.62
C PRO A 83 3.44 6.50 -3.23
N ARG A 84 2.30 7.02 -2.74
CA ARG A 84 2.18 7.43 -1.33
C ARG A 84 2.03 6.26 -0.39
N VAL A 85 1.78 5.06 -0.90
CA VAL A 85 1.82 3.85 -0.10
C VAL A 85 3.25 3.36 -0.12
N ARG A 86 3.92 3.47 1.02
CA ARG A 86 5.23 2.85 1.23
C ARG A 86 4.99 1.37 1.49
N PHE A 87 5.82 0.54 0.89
CA PHE A 87 5.83 -0.90 1.10
C PHE A 87 7.25 -1.31 1.47
N ALA A 88 7.39 -2.47 2.09
CA ALA A 88 8.71 -3.06 2.24
C ALA A 88 9.34 -3.31 0.86
N ASP A 89 10.66 -3.16 0.76
CA ASP A 89 11.44 -3.43 -0.45
C ASP A 89 11.46 -4.92 -0.78
N SER A 90 11.38 -5.76 0.26
CA SER A 90 11.30 -7.22 0.15
C SER A 90 10.29 -7.81 1.13
N PHE A 91 9.83 -9.01 0.81
CA PHE A 91 8.89 -9.77 1.63
C PHE A 91 9.43 -11.19 1.85
N LEU A 92 9.41 -11.68 3.09
CA LEU A 92 9.84 -13.02 3.46
C LEU A 92 8.75 -13.70 4.31
N GLY A 93 8.18 -14.79 3.80
CA GLY A 93 7.19 -15.59 4.54
C GLY A 93 7.85 -16.64 5.42
N PHE A 94 7.77 -16.51 6.74
CA PHE A 94 8.46 -17.40 7.69
C PHE A 94 7.98 -18.85 7.59
N ALA A 95 6.66 -19.07 7.48
CA ALA A 95 6.05 -20.39 7.38
C ALA A 95 6.45 -21.16 6.09
N PHE A 96 6.81 -20.46 5.02
CA PHE A 96 7.13 -21.07 3.72
C PHE A 96 8.64 -21.13 3.44
N ALA A 97 9.43 -20.17 3.97
CA ALA A 97 10.84 -20.04 3.66
C ALA A 97 11.78 -20.47 4.80
N CYS A 98 11.34 -20.42 6.07
CA CYS A 98 12.24 -20.53 7.22
C CYS A 98 12.12 -21.86 8.00
N SER A 99 11.25 -22.78 7.57
CA SER A 99 11.08 -24.12 8.18
C SER A 99 10.97 -24.14 9.71
N GLY A 100 10.59 -23.02 10.34
CA GLY A 100 10.57 -22.88 11.79
C GLY A 100 11.94 -22.92 12.48
N SER A 101 13.03 -22.45 11.86
CA SER A 101 14.36 -22.39 12.50
C SER A 101 15.04 -21.03 12.32
N ALA A 102 15.84 -20.62 13.31
CA ALA A 102 16.62 -19.39 13.24
C ALA A 102 17.67 -19.41 12.10
N ALA A 103 18.32 -20.55 11.86
CA ALA A 103 19.31 -20.68 10.79
C ALA A 103 18.70 -20.50 9.38
N ALA A 104 17.52 -21.06 9.13
CA ALA A 104 16.84 -20.88 7.85
C ALA A 104 16.28 -19.45 7.69
N LEU A 105 15.88 -18.79 8.78
CA LEU A 105 15.58 -17.36 8.76
C LEU A 105 16.81 -16.55 8.36
N GLU A 106 17.95 -16.78 9.01
CA GLU A 106 19.19 -16.07 8.71
C GLU A 106 19.58 -16.24 7.23
N ALA A 107 19.51 -17.46 6.72
CA ALA A 107 19.74 -17.75 5.30
C ALA A 107 18.75 -16.99 4.40
N GLY A 108 17.46 -16.97 4.76
CA GLY A 108 16.44 -16.22 4.03
C GLY A 108 16.72 -14.71 4.03
N LEU A 109 17.03 -14.13 5.18
CA LEU A 109 17.36 -12.70 5.34
C LEU A 109 18.62 -12.31 4.55
N ARG A 110 19.56 -13.23 4.34
CA ARG A 110 20.74 -12.97 3.50
C ARG A 110 20.43 -12.97 1.99
N THR A 111 19.27 -13.47 1.56
CA THR A 111 18.89 -13.52 0.14
C THR A 111 18.02 -12.36 -0.32
N VAL A 112 17.37 -11.66 0.62
CA VAL A 112 16.55 -10.48 0.30
C VAL A 112 17.44 -9.29 -0.05
N GLN A 113 17.04 -8.53 -1.06
CA GLN A 113 17.75 -7.31 -1.47
C GLN A 113 17.31 -6.15 -0.56
N GLY A 114 18.28 -5.32 -0.16
CA GLY A 114 18.23 -4.46 1.03
C GLY A 114 17.11 -3.42 1.10
N GLY A 115 17.13 -2.64 2.19
CA GLY A 115 16.07 -1.70 2.56
C GLY A 115 15.22 -2.27 3.68
N VAL A 116 13.90 -2.06 3.60
CA VAL A 116 12.92 -2.59 4.56
C VAL A 116 12.44 -3.96 4.10
N VAL A 117 12.46 -4.94 5.01
CA VAL A 117 11.99 -6.30 4.76
C VAL A 117 10.79 -6.59 5.65
N GLU A 118 9.68 -6.98 5.05
CA GLU A 118 8.53 -7.48 5.79
C GLU A 118 8.69 -8.99 6.03
N LEU A 119 8.84 -9.38 7.30
CA LEU A 119 8.81 -10.78 7.71
C LEU A 119 7.38 -11.16 8.10
N MET A 120 6.69 -11.91 7.24
CA MET A 120 5.35 -12.41 7.55
C MET A 120 5.44 -13.66 8.42
N VAL A 121 4.82 -13.56 9.59
CA VAL A 121 4.76 -14.62 10.61
C VAL A 121 3.31 -14.82 11.04
N HIS A 122 3.01 -16.00 11.59
CA HIS A 122 1.68 -16.39 12.07
C HIS A 122 1.70 -16.97 13.50
N PRO A 123 2.45 -16.40 14.46
CA PRO A 123 2.65 -17.03 15.75
C PRO A 123 1.33 -17.16 16.51
N GLY A 124 1.20 -18.23 17.28
CA GLY A 124 0.03 -18.40 18.12
C GLY A 124 -0.02 -19.76 18.78
N ARG A 125 -0.84 -19.84 19.83
CA ARG A 125 -1.13 -21.13 20.47
C ARG A 125 -2.00 -21.96 19.54
N SER A 126 -1.60 -23.21 19.32
CA SER A 126 -2.48 -24.21 18.73
C SER A 126 -3.55 -24.60 19.76
N ASP A 127 -4.82 -24.47 19.37
CA ASP A 127 -5.95 -24.97 20.16
C ASP A 127 -6.68 -26.06 19.36
N PRO A 128 -6.54 -27.34 19.73
CA PRO A 128 -7.20 -28.46 19.05
C PRO A 128 -8.73 -28.35 19.00
N ARG A 129 -9.34 -27.57 19.91
CA ARG A 129 -10.79 -27.35 19.99
C ARG A 129 -11.27 -26.17 19.14
N ALA A 130 -10.35 -25.35 18.62
CA ALA A 130 -10.71 -24.22 17.80
C ALA A 130 -11.42 -24.68 16.51
N ARG A 131 -12.39 -23.88 16.05
CA ARG A 131 -13.16 -24.19 14.82
C ARG A 131 -12.30 -24.09 13.56
N SER A 132 -11.39 -23.12 13.50
CA SER A 132 -10.51 -22.88 12.36
C SER A 132 -9.36 -23.88 12.31
N SER A 133 -9.10 -24.46 11.13
CA SER A 133 -7.91 -25.30 10.90
C SER A 133 -6.62 -24.52 11.15
N PHE A 134 -6.58 -23.23 10.82
CA PHE A 134 -5.43 -22.35 11.08
C PHE A 134 -5.17 -22.17 12.59
N ALA A 135 -6.21 -22.13 13.41
CA ALA A 135 -6.05 -22.05 14.87
C ALA A 135 -5.62 -23.40 15.51
N ARG A 136 -5.85 -24.52 14.81
CA ARG A 136 -5.39 -25.85 15.22
C ARG A 136 -3.97 -26.17 14.77
N ASP A 137 -3.38 -25.35 13.89
CA ASP A 137 -2.09 -25.66 13.28
C ASP A 137 -0.95 -25.65 14.33
N PRO A 138 -0.28 -26.80 14.59
CA PRO A 138 0.83 -26.87 15.52
C PRO A 138 2.05 -26.05 15.09
N ALA A 139 2.19 -25.74 13.79
CA ALA A 139 3.30 -24.94 13.28
C ALA A 139 3.33 -23.52 13.88
N ARG A 140 2.17 -22.95 14.23
CA ARG A 140 2.06 -21.62 14.85
C ARG A 140 2.70 -21.56 16.23
N GLU A 141 2.62 -22.65 17.00
CA GLU A 141 3.22 -22.72 18.33
C GLU A 141 4.74 -22.91 18.23
N SER A 142 5.20 -23.68 17.24
CA SER A 142 6.63 -23.80 16.92
C SER A 142 7.22 -22.46 16.45
N GLU A 143 6.55 -21.77 15.52
CA GLU A 143 6.94 -20.44 15.07
C GLU A 143 6.99 -19.45 16.24
N ARG A 144 5.96 -19.42 17.10
CA ARG A 144 5.94 -18.59 18.31
C ARG A 144 7.16 -18.85 19.21
N LYS A 145 7.56 -20.12 19.40
CA LYS A 145 8.73 -20.46 20.22
C LYS A 145 10.03 -19.95 19.60
N VAL A 146 10.17 -20.04 18.28
CA VAL A 146 11.34 -19.55 17.55
C VAL A 146 11.41 -18.03 17.61
N LEU A 147 10.32 -17.31 17.33
CA LEU A 147 10.31 -15.85 17.39
C LEU A 147 10.63 -15.27 18.78
N LEU A 148 10.42 -16.07 19.84
CA LEU A 148 10.74 -15.68 21.22
C LEU A 148 12.16 -16.09 21.65
N SER A 149 12.85 -16.93 20.88
CA SER A 149 14.18 -17.42 21.26
C SER A 149 15.26 -16.35 21.10
N ASP A 150 16.37 -16.53 21.82
CA ASP A 150 17.55 -15.69 21.64
C ASP A 150 18.20 -15.94 20.27
N ASP A 151 18.22 -17.19 19.80
CA ASP A 151 18.71 -17.57 18.46
C ASP A 151 18.04 -16.77 17.33
N PHE A 152 16.74 -16.48 17.43
CA PHE A 152 16.05 -15.65 16.42
C PHE A 152 16.58 -14.22 16.42
N ARG A 153 16.77 -13.62 17.61
CA ARG A 153 17.30 -12.26 17.72
C ARG A 153 18.74 -12.18 17.19
N GLU A 154 19.55 -13.18 17.53
CA GLU A 154 20.91 -13.32 17.02
C GLU A 154 20.95 -13.48 15.51
N ALA A 155 20.07 -14.30 14.92
CA ALA A 155 19.96 -14.48 13.47
C ALA A 155 19.60 -13.18 12.74
N VAL A 156 18.63 -12.41 13.25
CA VAL A 156 18.23 -11.11 12.67
C VAL A 156 19.41 -10.13 12.73
N ALA A 157 20.09 -10.05 13.88
CA ALA A 157 21.25 -9.18 14.05
C ALA A 157 22.44 -9.60 13.17
N ALA A 158 22.73 -10.90 13.08
CA ALA A 158 23.80 -11.46 12.24
C ALA A 158 23.56 -11.22 10.74
N ALA A 159 22.30 -11.15 10.32
CA ALA A 159 21.92 -10.76 8.96
C ALA A 159 21.96 -9.24 8.73
N GLY A 160 22.30 -8.43 9.75
CA GLY A 160 22.42 -6.98 9.64
C GLY A 160 21.09 -6.23 9.67
N PHE A 161 20.02 -6.86 10.15
CA PHE A 161 18.70 -6.24 10.28
C PHE A 161 18.44 -5.77 11.71
N ALA A 162 17.66 -4.69 11.83
CA ALA A 162 17.08 -4.24 13.08
C ALA A 162 15.54 -4.33 12.97
N PRO A 163 14.83 -4.75 14.02
CA PRO A 163 13.37 -4.69 14.04
C PRO A 163 12.89 -3.25 13.88
N ALA A 164 11.85 -3.05 13.05
CA ALA A 164 11.18 -1.78 12.86
C ALA A 164 9.67 -2.01 12.73
N SER A 165 8.91 -0.95 12.94
CA SER A 165 7.47 -0.86 12.73
C SER A 165 7.15 -0.06 11.47
N PHE A 166 5.96 -0.26 10.90
CA PHE A 166 5.50 0.55 9.78
C PHE A 166 5.41 2.05 10.11
N ALA A 167 5.30 2.44 11.39
CA ALA A 167 5.27 3.85 11.79
C ALA A 167 6.62 4.56 11.53
N GLU A 168 7.73 3.84 11.67
CA GLU A 168 9.08 4.37 11.41
C GLU A 168 9.36 4.51 9.90
N MET A 169 8.68 3.70 9.06
CA MET A 169 8.78 3.82 7.61
C MET A 169 8.21 5.15 7.09
N ASP A 170 7.25 5.76 7.78
CA ASP A 170 6.62 7.02 7.33
C ASP A 170 7.44 8.27 7.69
N GLY A 171 8.62 8.11 8.30
CA GLY A 171 9.42 9.24 8.78
C GLY A 171 8.83 9.91 10.02
N GLY A 172 8.00 9.19 10.77
CA GLY A 172 7.57 9.58 12.10
C GLY A 172 8.77 9.61 13.08
N PRO A 173 8.72 10.43 14.14
CA PRO A 173 9.77 10.41 15.16
C PRO A 173 9.84 9.02 15.80
N ALA A 174 11.06 8.49 15.91
CA ALA A 174 11.40 7.30 16.70
C ALA A 174 11.20 7.56 18.20
#